data_AF-A0A250VT27-F1
#
_entry.id   AF-A0A250VT27-F1
#
_cell.length_a   1.000
_cell.length_b   1.000
_cell.length_c   1.000
_cell.angle_alpha   90.00
_cell.angle_beta   90.00
_cell.angle_gamma   90.00
#
_symmetry.space_group_name_H-M   'P 1'
#
loop_
_entity.id
_entity.type
_entity.pdbx_description
1 polymer ?
#
loop_
_entity_poly.entity_id
_entity_poly.type
_entity_poly.pdbx_seq_one_letter_code
_entity_poly.pdbx_strand_id
1 'polypeptide(L)'
;MALRVRPAGVRARRLTQAAATAGHGHWDGVLPDATMLAEWPQDALQPTGCWLTSLPTATPPAELVRLAKIRWRIEHDYRELKHGLGLDHFEGRSWAGWHHHVTLVTAAHVFLTEQRTRSW
;
A
#
# COMPACT_ATOMS: atom_id res chain seq x y z
N MET A 1 7.21 4.77 -16.43
CA MET A 1 6.46 5.87 -17.09
C MET A 1 5.33 6.34 -16.18
N ALA A 2 5.10 7.66 -16.03
CA ALA A 2 3.96 8.19 -15.25
C ALA A 2 3.04 9.00 -16.18
N LEU A 3 1.74 8.71 -16.17
CA LEU A 3 0.77 9.27 -17.11
C LEU A 3 -0.47 9.75 -16.37
N ARG A 4 -1.12 10.78 -16.91
CA ARG A 4 -2.47 11.17 -16.48
C ARG A 4 -3.49 10.30 -17.18
N VAL A 5 -4.34 9.65 -16.40
CA VAL A 5 -5.41 8.80 -16.91
C VAL A 5 -6.71 9.13 -16.21
N ARG A 6 -7.83 8.93 -16.91
CA ARG A 6 -9.13 8.79 -16.24
C ARG A 6 -9.38 7.30 -16.06
N PRO A 7 -9.31 6.78 -14.83
CA PRO A 7 -9.57 5.37 -14.60
C PRO A 7 -11.03 5.07 -14.97
N ALA A 8 -11.27 3.92 -15.60
CA ALA A 8 -12.61 3.45 -15.92
C ALA A 8 -12.97 2.20 -15.09
N GLY A 9 -14.26 1.91 -14.98
CA GLY A 9 -14.77 0.68 -14.37
C GLY A 9 -15.38 0.84 -12.98
N VAL A 10 -16.01 -0.25 -12.51
CA VAL A 10 -16.87 -0.26 -11.32
C VAL A 10 -16.11 0.12 -10.04
N ARG A 11 -14.86 -0.32 -9.89
CA ARG A 11 -14.03 0.01 -8.72
C ARG A 11 -13.70 1.50 -8.63
N ALA A 12 -13.26 2.10 -9.75
CA ALA A 12 -12.96 3.53 -9.81
C ALA A 12 -14.21 4.36 -9.45
N ARG A 13 -15.36 4.01 -10.03
CA ARG A 13 -16.66 4.63 -9.72
C ARG A 13 -17.04 4.51 -8.25
N ARG A 14 -16.93 3.32 -7.64
CA ARG A 14 -17.26 3.13 -6.22
C ARG A 14 -16.38 3.99 -5.30
N LEU A 15 -15.08 4.06 -5.58
CA LEU A 15 -14.14 4.87 -4.79
C LEU A 15 -14.47 6.36 -4.90
N THR A 16 -14.74 6.87 -6.11
CA THR A 16 -15.14 8.26 -6.32
C THR A 16 -16.48 8.58 -5.66
N GLN A 17 -17.46 7.69 -5.77
CA GLN A 17 -18.75 7.87 -5.09
C GLN A 17 -18.59 7.91 -3.57
N ALA A 18 -17.81 6.99 -2.99
CA ALA A 18 -17.55 6.96 -1.55
C ALA A 18 -16.81 8.21 -1.05
N ALA A 19 -15.87 8.73 -1.84
CA ALA A 19 -15.18 9.99 -1.52
C ALA A 19 -16.12 11.20 -1.58
N ALA A 20 -17.05 11.23 -2.55
CA ALA A 20 -18.04 12.30 -2.68
C ALA A 20 -19.02 12.31 -1.49
N THR A 21 -19.54 11.14 -1.09
CA THR A 21 -20.42 11.03 0.09
C THR A 21 -19.71 11.42 1.39
N ALA A 22 -18.43 11.07 1.56
CA ALA A 22 -17.66 11.49 2.72
C ALA A 22 -17.48 13.03 2.81
N GLY A 23 -17.46 13.71 1.67
CA GLY A 23 -17.33 15.17 1.57
C GLY A 23 -18.65 15.96 1.57
N HIS A 24 -19.82 15.31 1.78
CA HIS A 24 -21.15 15.91 1.58
C HIS A 24 -21.38 16.46 0.16
N GLY A 25 -20.64 15.96 -0.84
CA GLY A 25 -20.73 16.35 -2.23
C GLY A 25 -21.51 15.35 -3.07
N HIS A 26 -22.22 15.85 -4.08
CA HIS A 26 -22.79 15.02 -5.15
C HIS A 26 -21.73 14.80 -6.24
N TRP A 27 -21.50 13.54 -6.63
CA TRP A 27 -20.63 13.20 -7.75
C TRP A 27 -21.32 13.48 -9.09
N ASP A 28 -20.70 14.34 -9.92
CA ASP A 28 -21.18 14.82 -11.22
C ASP A 28 -21.21 13.75 -12.36
N GLY A 29 -20.81 12.51 -12.07
CA GLY A 29 -20.76 11.44 -13.06
C GLY A 29 -19.43 11.33 -13.82
N VAL A 30 -18.48 12.25 -13.60
CA VAL A 30 -17.16 12.24 -14.25
C VAL A 30 -16.11 11.72 -13.28
N LEU A 31 -15.33 10.73 -13.71
CA LEU A 31 -14.25 10.21 -12.87
C LEU A 31 -13.08 11.19 -12.86
N PRO A 32 -12.52 11.50 -11.67
CA PRO A 32 -11.39 12.41 -11.57
C PRO A 32 -10.16 11.78 -12.25
N ASP A 33 -9.32 12.65 -12.79
CA ASP A 33 -8.02 12.23 -13.28
C ASP A 33 -7.19 11.63 -12.13
N ALA A 34 -6.45 10.59 -12.45
CA ALA A 34 -5.47 9.96 -11.58
C ALA A 34 -4.12 9.86 -12.28
N THR A 35 -3.06 9.71 -11.50
CA THR A 35 -1.74 9.40 -12.05
C THR A 35 -1.58 7.88 -12.12
N MET A 36 -1.25 7.36 -13.29
CA MET A 36 -0.88 5.98 -13.52
C MET A 36 0.64 5.86 -13.62
N LEU A 37 1.24 5.03 -12.77
CA LEU A 37 2.62 4.60 -12.90
C LEU A 37 2.63 3.24 -13.62
N ALA A 38 3.37 3.14 -14.72
CA ALA A 38 3.60 1.92 -15.46
C ALA A 38 5.09 1.54 -15.41
N GLU A 39 5.37 0.32 -14.99
CA GLU A 39 6.66 -0.34 -15.13
C GLU A 39 6.71 -1.00 -16.50
N TRP A 40 7.66 -0.56 -17.32
CA TRP A 40 7.77 -0.98 -18.71
C TRP A 40 9.24 -1.28 -19.02
N PRO A 41 9.64 -2.57 -19.04
CA PRO A 41 10.99 -2.97 -19.46
C PRO A 41 11.25 -2.58 -20.92
N GLN A 42 12.51 -2.27 -21.27
CA GLN A 42 12.84 -1.76 -22.61
C GLN A 42 12.47 -2.74 -23.73
N ASP A 43 12.57 -4.05 -23.48
CA ASP A 43 12.30 -5.09 -24.48
C ASP A 43 10.88 -5.68 -24.40
N ALA A 44 9.99 -5.07 -23.61
CA ALA A 44 8.64 -5.60 -23.40
C ALA A 44 7.61 -4.90 -24.30
N LEU A 45 6.74 -5.68 -24.94
CA LEU A 45 5.61 -5.17 -25.74
C LEU A 45 4.48 -4.61 -24.87
N GLN A 46 4.46 -4.95 -23.58
CA GLN A 46 3.43 -4.53 -22.62
C GLN A 46 4.03 -4.23 -21.25
N PRO A 47 3.42 -3.33 -20.46
CA PRO A 47 3.89 -3.05 -19.11
C PRO A 47 3.77 -4.28 -18.21
N THR A 48 4.77 -4.48 -17.33
CA THR A 48 4.80 -5.60 -16.38
C THR A 48 4.11 -5.26 -15.06
N GLY A 49 3.89 -3.97 -14.78
CA GLY A 49 3.17 -3.51 -13.60
C GLY A 49 2.51 -2.15 -13.84
N CYS A 50 1.30 -1.99 -13.34
CA CYS A 50 0.55 -0.73 -13.38
C CYS A 50 -0.02 -0.41 -12.00
N TRP A 51 0.15 0.84 -11.57
CA TRP A 51 -0.38 1.38 -10.32
C TRP A 51 -1.14 2.66 -10.58
N LEU A 52 -2.22 2.89 -9.84
CA LEU A 52 -2.98 4.14 -9.85
C LEU A 52 -2.80 4.84 -8.50
N THR A 53 -2.62 6.16 -8.53
CA THR A 53 -2.47 6.98 -7.33
C THR A 53 -3.29 8.27 -7.41
N SER A 54 -3.81 8.68 -6.26
CA SER A 54 -4.45 9.98 -6.02
C SER A 54 -3.48 11.03 -5.45
N LEU A 55 -2.18 10.72 -5.39
CA LEU A 55 -1.15 11.66 -4.93
C LEU A 55 -1.09 12.91 -5.83
N PRO A 56 -0.68 14.07 -5.28
CA PRO A 56 -0.50 15.29 -6.05
C PRO A 56 0.37 15.06 -7.29
N THR A 57 0.06 15.76 -8.38
CA THR A 57 0.84 15.63 -9.63
C THR A 57 2.26 16.17 -9.49
N ALA A 58 2.50 17.01 -8.49
CA ALA A 58 3.84 17.47 -8.12
C ALA A 58 4.68 16.40 -7.40
N THR A 59 4.12 15.24 -7.03
CA THR A 59 4.88 14.16 -6.39
C THR A 59 5.96 13.63 -7.34
N PRO A 60 7.24 13.61 -6.93
CA PRO A 60 8.33 13.16 -7.79
C PRO A 60 8.13 11.70 -8.27
N PRO A 61 8.47 11.37 -9.52
CA PRO A 61 8.38 9.99 -10.02
C PRO A 61 9.14 8.96 -9.18
N ALA A 62 10.29 9.34 -8.62
CA ALA A 62 11.07 8.48 -7.72
C ALA A 62 10.28 8.09 -6.47
N GLU A 63 9.50 9.02 -5.90
CA GLU A 63 8.66 8.75 -4.74
C GLU A 63 7.48 7.85 -5.10
N LEU A 64 6.88 8.04 -6.28
CA LEU A 64 5.84 7.15 -6.80
C LEU A 64 6.35 5.72 -6.97
N VAL A 65 7.57 5.56 -7.51
CA VAL A 65 8.20 4.24 -7.67
C VAL A 65 8.51 3.63 -6.30
N ARG A 66 9.06 4.41 -5.36
CA ARG A 66 9.34 3.95 -3.99
C ARG A 66 8.08 3.40 -3.33
N LEU A 67 6.99 4.15 -3.37
CA LEU A 67 5.70 3.75 -2.80
C LEU A 67 5.10 2.54 -3.53
N ALA A 68 5.16 2.50 -4.86
CA ALA A 68 4.64 1.36 -5.63
C ALA A 68 5.38 0.05 -5.31
N LYS A 69 6.69 0.14 -5.04
CA LYS A 69 7.55 -1.01 -4.75
C LYS A 69 7.59 -1.39 -3.26
N ILE A 70 7.22 -0.47 -2.34
CA ILE A 70 7.21 -0.78 -0.90
C ILE A 70 6.22 -1.89 -0.53
N ARG A 71 5.22 -2.17 -1.37
CA ARG A 71 4.30 -3.29 -1.18
C ARG A 71 5.03 -4.63 -0.96
N TRP A 72 6.11 -4.88 -1.69
CA TRP A 72 6.87 -6.11 -1.52
C TRP A 72 7.57 -6.19 -0.15
N ARG A 73 7.98 -5.02 0.38
CA ARG A 73 8.52 -4.93 1.74
C ARG A 73 7.46 -5.32 2.78
N ILE A 74 6.21 -4.90 2.62
CA ILE A 74 5.10 -5.31 3.51
C ILE A 74 4.93 -6.84 3.52
N GLU A 75 4.97 -7.48 2.34
CA GLU A 75 4.86 -8.94 2.25
C GLU A 75 6.04 -9.66 2.92
N HIS A 76 7.24 -9.09 2.83
CA HIS A 76 8.42 -9.59 3.52
C HIS A 76 8.30 -9.41 5.04
N ASP A 77 7.97 -8.20 5.51
CA ASP A 77 7.81 -7.86 6.92
C ASP A 77 6.71 -8.72 7.57
N TYR A 78 5.61 -8.98 6.85
CA TYR A 78 4.56 -9.88 7.31
C TYR A 78 5.04 -11.33 7.48
N ARG A 79 5.90 -11.82 6.57
CA ARG A 79 6.50 -13.15 6.73
C ARG A 79 7.41 -13.23 7.94
N GLU A 80 8.18 -12.18 8.22
CA GLU A 80 9.04 -12.06 9.41
C GLU A 80 8.21 -12.00 10.70
N LEU A 81 7.16 -11.17 10.73
CA LEU A 81 6.21 -11.09 11.84
C LEU A 81 5.55 -12.45 12.12
N LYS A 82 5.09 -13.14 11.07
CA LYS A 82 4.41 -14.43 11.18
C LYS A 82 5.36 -15.54 11.61
N HIS A 83 6.34 -15.89 10.78
CA HIS A 83 7.18 -17.06 11.01
C HIS A 83 8.34 -16.79 11.96
N GLY A 84 8.90 -15.57 11.95
CA GLY A 84 10.05 -15.22 12.78
C GLY A 84 9.67 -14.78 14.19
N LEU A 85 8.55 -14.09 14.34
CA LEU A 85 8.13 -13.49 15.62
C LEU A 85 6.83 -14.08 16.19
N GLY A 86 6.20 -15.02 15.49
CA GLY A 86 5.05 -15.76 16.01
C GLY A 86 3.76 -14.98 16.05
N LEU A 87 3.50 -14.11 15.07
CA LEU A 87 2.22 -13.39 14.97
C LEU A 87 1.01 -14.34 14.98
N ASP A 88 1.15 -15.55 14.41
CA ASP A 88 0.12 -16.59 14.35
C ASP A 88 0.24 -17.65 15.47
N HIS A 89 1.12 -17.47 16.45
CA HIS A 89 1.32 -18.41 17.56
C HIS A 89 0.47 -18.11 18.80
N PHE A 90 -0.48 -17.17 18.72
CA PHE A 90 -1.36 -16.86 19.85
C PHE A 90 -2.42 -17.95 20.05
N GLU A 91 -2.40 -18.61 21.20
CA GLU A 91 -3.35 -19.70 21.54
C GLU A 91 -4.42 -19.29 22.59
N GLY A 92 -4.40 -18.03 23.03
CA GLY A 92 -5.37 -17.52 24.00
C GLY A 92 -6.76 -17.27 23.40
N ARG A 93 -7.75 -16.97 24.26
CA ARG A 93 -9.16 -16.74 23.85
C ARG A 93 -9.73 -15.39 24.26
N SER A 94 -8.87 -14.46 24.70
CA SER A 94 -9.29 -13.11 25.08
C SER A 94 -8.86 -12.10 24.02
N TRP A 95 -9.75 -11.16 23.71
CA TRP A 95 -9.46 -10.05 22.82
C TRP A 95 -8.28 -9.20 23.33
N ALA A 96 -8.26 -8.93 24.64
CA ALA A 96 -7.16 -8.20 25.27
C ALA A 96 -5.82 -8.95 25.16
N GLY A 97 -5.83 -10.27 25.35
CA GLY A 97 -4.63 -11.10 25.20
C GLY A 97 -4.11 -11.11 23.76
N TRP A 98 -5.01 -11.23 22.78
CA TRP A 98 -4.65 -11.15 21.36
C TRP A 98 -4.05 -9.78 21.01
N HIS A 99 -4.67 -8.69 21.48
CA HIS A 99 -4.14 -7.35 21.27
C HIS A 99 -2.75 -7.15 21.87
N HIS A 100 -2.54 -7.63 23.10
CA HIS A 100 -1.25 -7.56 23.75
C HIS A 100 -0.19 -8.33 22.95
N HIS A 101 -0.52 -9.54 22.49
CA HIS A 101 0.35 -10.36 21.66
C HIS A 101 0.76 -9.65 20.36
N VAL A 102 -0.22 -9.18 19.57
CA VAL A 102 0.04 -8.46 18.31
C VAL A 102 0.88 -7.21 18.55
N THR A 103 0.62 -6.49 19.65
CA THR A 103 1.39 -5.29 20.01
C THR A 103 2.84 -5.64 20.34
N LEU A 104 3.09 -6.67 21.15
CA LEU A 104 4.44 -7.11 21.49
C LEU A 104 5.22 -7.63 20.27
N VAL A 105 4.58 -8.45 19.43
CA VAL A 105 5.17 -8.95 18.18
C VAL A 105 5.54 -7.78 17.25
N THR A 106 4.67 -6.78 17.13
CA THR A 106 4.94 -5.56 16.34
C THR A 106 6.10 -4.75 16.94
N ALA A 107 6.14 -4.57 18.26
CA ALA A 107 7.22 -3.86 18.93
C ALA A 107 8.58 -4.57 18.75
N ALA A 108 8.60 -5.90 18.85
CA ALA A 108 9.80 -6.71 18.58
C ALA A 108 10.29 -6.54 17.13
N HIS A 109 9.37 -6.52 16.16
CA HIS A 109 9.70 -6.31 14.76
C HIS A 109 10.33 -4.93 14.50
N VAL A 110 9.76 -3.87 15.09
CA VAL A 110 10.32 -2.51 15.01
C VAL A 110 11.71 -2.48 15.62
N PHE A 111 11.90 -3.07 16.81
CA PHE A 111 13.22 -3.15 17.45
C PHE A 111 14.26 -3.83 16.54
N LEU A 112 13.93 -4.99 15.95
CA LEU A 112 14.84 -5.71 15.06
C LEU A 112 15.16 -4.94 13.78
N THR A 113 14.17 -4.25 13.22
CA THR A 113 14.35 -3.42 12.02
C THR A 113 15.27 -2.24 12.31
N GLU A 114 15.12 -1.60 13.48
CA GLU A 114 16.02 -0.54 13.95
C GLU A 114 17.44 -1.05 14.15
N GLN A 115 17.62 -2.20 14.81
CA GLN A 115 18.96 -2.80 14.96
C GLN A 115 19.60 -3.10 13.60
N ARG A 116 18.83 -3.67 12.67
CA ARG A 116 19.29 -3.96 11.31
C ARG A 116 19.61 -2.70 10.52
N THR A 117 18.99 -1.55 10.82
CA THR A 117 19.28 -0.28 10.11
C THR A 117 20.52 0.40 10.68
N ARG A 118 20.78 0.27 11.98
CA ARG A 118 21.97 0.81 12.66
C ARG A 118 23.25 0.03 12.37
N SER A 119 23.15 -1.22 11.94
CA SER A 119 24.29 -2.09 11.65
C SER A 119 24.85 -1.94 10.23
N TRP A 120 24.52 -0.86 9.52
CA TRP A 120 25.03 -0.50 8.20
C TRP A 120 25.68 0.88 8.22
#